data_AF-A0A498RC59-F1
#
_entry.id   AF-A0A498RC59-F1
#
_cell.length_a   1.000
_cell.length_b   1.000
_cell.length_c   1.000
_cell.angle_alpha   90.00
_cell.angle_beta   90.00
_cell.angle_gamma   90.00
#
_symmetry.space_group_name_H-M   'P 1'
#
loop_
_entity.id
_entity.type
_entity.pdbx_description
1 polymer ?
#
loop_
_entity_poly.entity_id
_entity_poly.type
_entity_poly.pdbx_seq_one_letter_code
_entity_poly.pdbx_strand_id
1 'polypeptide(L)'
;MKKVLIVFLVVVIVMSTMAIASAAPASPFADVPAGSWAYSAVKQLAQDGILSGYGNGAFQGNNLMTRYEMAQIVANAVTKEDKANAQDKALINKLAAEFAAELDSLGVRVSKLEANQPNIVFKG
;
A
#
# COMPACT_ATOMS: atom_id res chain seq x y z
N MET A 1 5.98 -38.06 -49.12
CA MET A 1 5.03 -37.75 -48.03
C MET A 1 5.68 -37.65 -46.64
N LYS A 2 6.63 -38.53 -46.26
CA LYS A 2 7.28 -38.52 -44.92
C LYS A 2 8.19 -37.30 -44.64
N LYS A 3 8.83 -36.74 -45.68
CA LYS A 3 9.74 -35.58 -45.57
C LYS A 3 9.02 -34.23 -45.45
N VAL A 4 7.80 -34.12 -45.99
CA VAL A 4 6.96 -32.90 -45.92
C VAL A 4 6.31 -32.76 -44.54
N LEU A 5 6.02 -33.89 -43.87
CA LEU A 5 5.48 -33.92 -42.51
C LEU A 5 6.52 -33.44 -41.47
N ILE A 6 7.80 -33.77 -41.67
CA ILE A 6 8.90 -33.36 -40.78
C ILE A 6 9.17 -31.85 -40.89
N VAL A 7 9.08 -31.27 -42.10
CA VAL A 7 9.26 -29.83 -42.31
C VAL A 7 8.11 -29.02 -41.67
N PHE A 8 6.87 -29.52 -41.74
CA PHE A 8 5.74 -28.89 -41.04
C PHE A 8 5.88 -28.93 -39.52
N LEU A 9 6.41 -30.02 -38.96
CA LEU A 9 6.59 -30.17 -37.51
C LEU A 9 7.71 -29.27 -36.97
N VAL A 10 8.76 -29.03 -37.76
CA VAL A 10 9.85 -28.11 -37.40
C VAL A 10 9.40 -26.64 -37.48
N VAL A 11 8.55 -26.28 -38.46
CA VAL A 11 8.04 -24.90 -38.60
C VAL A 11 7.09 -24.52 -37.44
N VAL A 12 6.30 -25.47 -36.92
CA VAL A 12 5.42 -25.23 -35.76
C VAL A 12 6.20 -25.05 -34.45
N ILE A 13 7.33 -25.73 -34.29
CA ILE A 13 8.19 -25.58 -33.10
C ILE A 13 8.92 -24.24 -33.11
N VAL A 14 9.33 -23.74 -34.29
CA VAL A 14 10.02 -22.44 -34.42
C VAL A 14 9.08 -21.24 -34.22
N MET A 15 7.78 -21.37 -34.48
CA MET A 15 6.79 -20.31 -34.17
C MET A 15 6.35 -20.26 -32.70
N SER A 16 6.75 -21.25 -31.88
CA SER A 16 6.32 -21.35 -30.47
C SER A 16 7.23 -20.62 -29.48
N THR A 17 8.30 -19.97 -29.94
CA THR A 17 9.27 -19.27 -29.07
C THR A 17 9.02 -17.77 -28.96
N MET A 18 7.79 -17.31 -29.25
CA MET A 18 7.40 -15.92 -29.00
C MET A 18 7.64 -15.61 -27.52
N ALA A 19 8.72 -14.87 -27.26
CA ALA A 19 9.16 -14.51 -25.93
C ALA A 19 7.97 -13.93 -25.16
N ILE A 20 7.55 -14.61 -24.10
CA ILE A 20 6.68 -14.02 -23.09
C ILE A 20 7.56 -12.97 -22.40
N ALA A 21 7.53 -11.74 -22.91
CA ALA A 21 8.07 -10.61 -22.19
C ALA A 21 7.25 -10.48 -20.90
N SER A 22 7.81 -10.94 -19.79
CA SER A 22 7.24 -10.73 -18.48
C SER A 22 7.31 -9.24 -18.18
N ALA A 23 6.22 -8.53 -18.43
CA ALA A 23 6.07 -7.16 -17.95
C ALA A 23 6.19 -7.21 -16.43
N ALA A 24 7.25 -6.61 -15.87
CA ALA A 24 7.35 -6.42 -14.44
C ALA A 24 6.08 -5.68 -13.96
N PRO A 25 5.47 -6.07 -12.84
CA PRO A 25 4.27 -5.40 -12.36
C PRO A 25 4.57 -3.90 -12.23
N ALA A 26 3.79 -3.09 -12.95
CA ALA A 26 3.97 -1.66 -12.98
C ALA A 26 3.88 -1.09 -11.57
N SER A 27 4.71 -0.08 -11.27
CA SER A 27 4.61 0.66 -10.02
C SER A 27 3.19 1.22 -9.86
N PRO A 28 2.60 1.19 -8.65
CA PRO A 28 1.31 1.84 -8.42
C PRO A 28 1.37 3.36 -8.65
N PHE A 29 2.56 3.97 -8.64
CA PHE A 29 2.75 5.41 -8.82
C PHE A 29 3.87 5.73 -9.80
N ALA A 30 3.65 6.70 -10.69
CA ALA A 30 4.57 7.08 -11.75
C ALA A 30 5.90 7.66 -11.24
N ASP A 31 5.88 8.31 -10.08
CA ASP A 31 7.03 8.95 -9.42
C ASP A 31 7.75 8.05 -8.41
N VAL A 32 7.32 6.79 -8.28
CA VAL A 32 7.97 5.78 -7.44
C VAL A 32 8.44 4.62 -8.34
N PRO A 33 9.53 4.77 -9.10
CA PRO A 33 10.04 3.70 -9.97
C PRO A 33 10.57 2.52 -9.16
N ALA A 34 10.71 1.35 -9.79
CA ALA A 34 11.16 0.11 -9.14
C ALA A 34 12.54 0.20 -8.45
N GLY A 35 13.41 1.12 -8.90
CA GLY A 35 14.71 1.39 -8.28
C GLY A 35 14.67 2.38 -7.11
N SER A 36 13.51 2.95 -6.78
CA SER A 36 13.37 3.86 -5.63
C SER A 36 13.51 3.09 -4.32
N TRP A 37 14.22 3.68 -3.36
CA TRP A 37 14.32 3.15 -1.99
C TRP A 37 12.94 2.97 -1.34
N ALA A 38 11.96 3.81 -1.71
CA ALA A 38 10.60 3.77 -1.18
C ALA A 38 9.71 2.74 -1.89
N TYR A 39 10.16 2.15 -3.00
CA TYR A 39 9.32 1.35 -3.89
C TYR A 39 8.60 0.21 -3.16
N SER A 40 9.35 -0.61 -2.42
CA SER A 40 8.79 -1.75 -1.68
C SER A 40 7.72 -1.31 -0.68
N ALA A 41 8.04 -0.32 0.15
CA ALA A 41 7.14 0.15 1.21
C ALA A 41 5.88 0.79 0.64
N VAL A 42 6.03 1.73 -0.30
CA VAL A 42 4.90 2.43 -0.92
C VAL A 42 4.00 1.45 -1.69
N LYS A 43 4.61 0.50 -2.42
CA LYS A 43 3.86 -0.52 -3.13
C LYS A 43 3.04 -1.38 -2.18
N GLN A 44 3.64 -1.87 -1.10
CA GLN A 44 2.95 -2.71 -0.12
C GLN A 44 1.79 -1.96 0.53
N LEU A 45 2.03 -0.73 1.01
CA LEU A 45 1.00 0.07 1.67
C LEU A 45 -0.15 0.44 0.72
N ALA A 46 0.14 0.67 -0.56
CA ALA A 46 -0.88 0.90 -1.57
C ALA A 46 -1.71 -0.37 -1.85
N GLN A 47 -1.06 -1.53 -1.93
CA GLN A 47 -1.73 -2.82 -2.11
C GLN A 47 -2.63 -3.20 -0.92
N ASP A 48 -2.20 -2.86 0.29
CA ASP A 48 -2.98 -3.07 1.51
C ASP A 48 -4.13 -2.05 1.66
N GLY A 49 -4.21 -1.07 0.77
CA GLY A 49 -5.20 0.01 0.80
C GLY A 49 -5.00 0.99 1.96
N ILE A 50 -3.79 1.03 2.54
CA ILE A 50 -3.42 1.95 3.63
C ILE A 50 -3.07 3.32 3.05
N LEU A 51 -2.38 3.32 1.91
CA LEU A 51 -1.84 4.51 1.25
C LEU A 51 -2.51 4.71 -0.10
N SER A 52 -2.91 5.95 -0.38
CA SER A 52 -3.44 6.37 -1.68
C SER A 52 -2.61 7.54 -2.20
N GLY A 53 -2.38 7.57 -3.50
CA GLY A 53 -1.75 8.73 -4.15
C GLY A 53 -2.76 9.87 -4.35
N TYR A 54 -2.32 10.92 -5.05
CA TYR A 54 -3.10 12.15 -5.21
C TYR A 54 -4.12 12.11 -6.37
N GLY A 55 -4.51 10.92 -6.82
CA GLY A 55 -5.47 10.71 -7.92
C GLY A 55 -4.95 10.99 -9.34
N ASN A 56 -3.82 11.70 -9.47
CA ASN A 56 -3.13 11.93 -10.75
C ASN A 56 -2.12 10.83 -11.13
N GLY A 57 -2.12 9.70 -10.42
CA GLY A 57 -1.17 8.60 -10.62
C GLY A 57 0.19 8.79 -9.94
N ALA A 58 0.38 9.83 -9.11
CA ALA A 58 1.60 10.07 -8.35
C ALA A 58 1.40 9.88 -6.84
N PHE A 59 2.47 9.48 -6.15
CA PHE A 59 2.55 9.39 -4.69
C PHE A 59 3.00 10.71 -4.05
N GLN A 60 3.81 11.50 -4.75
CA GLN A 60 4.39 12.77 -4.31
C GLN A 60 5.20 12.67 -3.00
N GLY A 61 5.99 11.61 -2.84
CA GLY A 61 6.70 11.31 -1.58
C GLY A 61 7.75 12.34 -1.12
N ASN A 62 8.12 13.30 -1.97
CA ASN A 62 9.03 14.40 -1.61
C ASN A 62 8.29 15.68 -1.17
N ASN A 63 6.96 15.72 -1.28
CA ASN A 63 6.17 16.87 -0.85
C ASN A 63 5.92 16.81 0.65
N LEU A 64 5.69 17.99 1.25
CA LEU A 64 5.21 18.06 2.62
C LEU A 64 3.80 17.48 2.70
N MET A 65 3.56 16.67 3.72
CA MET A 65 2.25 16.10 4.03
C MET A 65 1.62 16.84 5.21
N THR A 66 0.34 17.15 5.09
CA THR A 66 -0.45 17.73 6.17
C THR A 66 -0.76 16.70 7.25
N ARG A 67 -1.05 17.15 8.47
CA ARG A 67 -1.46 16.26 9.57
C ARG A 67 -2.74 15.48 9.24
N TYR A 68 -3.67 16.08 8.49
CA TYR A 68 -4.92 15.43 8.07
C TYR A 68 -4.70 14.33 7.02
N GLU A 69 -3.79 14.53 6.07
CA GLU A 69 -3.42 13.49 5.10
C GLU A 69 -2.77 12.30 5.82
N MET A 70 -1.89 12.56 6.79
CA MET A 70 -1.32 11.51 7.61
C MET A 70 -2.38 10.80 8.46
N ALA A 71 -3.33 11.55 9.05
CA ALA A 71 -4.44 10.97 9.80
C ALA A 71 -5.32 10.06 8.93
N GLN A 72 -5.51 10.39 7.65
CA GLN A 72 -6.23 9.52 6.71
C GLN A 72 -5.48 8.19 6.47
N ILE A 73 -4.16 8.24 6.34
CA ILE A 73 -3.33 7.02 6.23
C ILE A 73 -3.45 6.18 7.51
N VAL A 74 -3.39 6.81 8.68
CA VAL A 74 -3.55 6.14 9.98
C VAL A 74 -4.95 5.53 10.10
N ALA A 75 -6.00 6.26 9.70
CA ALA A 75 -7.37 5.75 9.69
C ALA A 75 -7.49 4.48 8.85
N ASN A 76 -6.92 4.48 7.64
CA ASN A 76 -6.91 3.30 6.79
C ASN A 76 -6.15 2.15 7.45
N ALA A 77 -5.01 2.41 8.09
CA ALA A 77 -4.23 1.40 8.80
C ALA A 77 -5.01 0.79 9.98
N VAL A 78 -5.77 1.59 10.73
CA VAL A 78 -6.64 1.11 11.82
C VAL A 78 -7.66 0.09 11.31
N THR A 79 -8.22 0.27 10.10
CA THR A 79 -9.15 -0.73 9.50
C THR A 79 -8.50 -2.08 9.19
N LYS A 80 -7.16 -2.15 9.15
CA LYS A 80 -6.38 -3.36 8.87
C LYS A 80 -5.72 -3.94 10.12
N GLU A 81 -5.86 -3.30 11.27
CA GLU A 81 -5.17 -3.67 12.51
C GLU A 81 -5.37 -5.16 12.89
N ASP A 82 -6.56 -5.71 12.66
CA ASP A 82 -6.84 -7.11 13.00
C ASP A 82 -5.96 -8.11 12.24
N LYS A 83 -5.55 -7.76 11.01
CA LYS A 83 -4.69 -8.56 10.13
C LYS A 83 -3.19 -8.30 10.34
N ALA A 84 -2.83 -7.28 11.12
CA ALA A 84 -1.45 -6.91 11.37
C ALA A 84 -0.77 -7.86 12.38
N ASN A 85 0.56 -7.93 12.36
CA ASN A 85 1.31 -8.63 13.42
C ASN A 85 1.32 -7.80 14.72
N ALA A 86 1.76 -8.38 15.84
CA ALA A 86 1.70 -7.72 17.15
C ALA A 86 2.45 -6.36 17.19
N GLN A 87 3.58 -6.27 16.50
CA GLN A 87 4.42 -5.08 16.44
C GLN A 87 3.73 -3.96 15.67
N ASP A 88 3.18 -4.28 14.50
CA ASP A 88 2.44 -3.34 13.67
C ASP A 88 1.15 -2.89 14.36
N LYS A 89 0.46 -3.78 15.08
CA LYS A 89 -0.69 -3.40 15.92
C LYS A 89 -0.29 -2.37 16.97
N ALA A 90 0.84 -2.57 17.66
CA ALA A 90 1.32 -1.62 18.66
C ALA A 90 1.66 -0.26 18.02
N LEU A 91 2.28 -0.27 16.82
CA LEU A 91 2.59 0.95 16.08
C LEU A 91 1.32 1.67 15.61
N ILE A 92 0.35 0.95 15.05
CA ILE A 92 -0.94 1.50 14.62
C ILE A 92 -1.66 2.14 15.80
N ASN A 93 -1.71 1.47 16.96
CA ASN A 93 -2.32 2.01 18.16
C ASN A 93 -1.59 3.27 18.65
N LYS A 94 -0.26 3.28 18.63
CA LYS A 94 0.52 4.48 18.96
C LYS A 94 0.21 5.63 18.00
N LEU A 95 0.23 5.39 16.70
CA LEU A 95 -0.07 6.41 15.69
C LEU A 95 -1.51 6.92 15.85
N ALA A 96 -2.46 6.04 16.10
CA ALA A 96 -3.84 6.44 16.33
C ALA A 96 -3.99 7.33 17.59
N ALA A 97 -3.12 7.18 18.59
CA ALA A 97 -3.09 8.05 19.76
C ALA A 97 -2.52 9.43 19.45
N GLU A 98 -1.43 9.50 18.68
CA GLU A 98 -0.80 10.76 18.27
C GLU A 98 -1.68 11.61 17.33
N PHE A 99 -2.58 10.95 16.59
CA PHE A 99 -3.51 11.59 15.65
C PHE A 99 -4.97 11.53 16.11
N ALA A 100 -5.23 11.32 17.40
CA ALA A 100 -6.58 11.09 17.93
C ALA A 100 -7.55 12.25 17.62
N ALA A 101 -7.07 13.50 17.71
CA ALA A 101 -7.88 14.69 17.42
C ALA A 101 -8.30 14.77 15.94
N GLU A 102 -7.37 14.47 15.03
CA GLU A 102 -7.66 14.41 13.60
C GLU A 102 -8.55 13.22 13.24
N LEU A 103 -8.34 12.06 13.87
CA LEU A 103 -9.17 10.87 13.66
C LEU A 103 -10.62 11.07 14.11
N ASP A 104 -10.85 11.74 15.24
CA ASP A 104 -12.19 12.10 15.69
C ASP A 104 -12.88 13.06 14.69
N SER A 105 -12.11 14.03 14.16
CA SER A 105 -12.59 14.94 13.11
C SER A 105 -12.96 14.19 11.81
N LEU A 106 -12.30 13.06 11.53
CA LEU A 106 -12.62 12.16 10.42
C LEU A 106 -13.75 11.16 10.73
N GLY A 107 -14.29 11.17 11.96
CA GLY A 107 -15.31 10.23 12.41
C GLY A 107 -14.80 8.81 12.65
N VAL A 108 -13.49 8.63 12.77
CA VAL A 108 -12.84 7.33 12.99
C VAL A 108 -12.77 7.05 14.48
N ARG A 109 -13.53 6.05 14.95
CA ARG A 109 -13.53 5.63 16.35
C ARG A 109 -12.28 4.82 16.66
N VAL A 110 -11.52 5.22 17.69
CA VAL A 110 -10.33 4.49 18.16
C VAL A 110 -10.62 3.85 19.52
N SER A 111 -11.55 2.90 19.54
CA SER A 111 -12.12 2.31 20.77
C SER A 111 -11.06 1.69 21.71
N LYS A 112 -9.95 1.20 21.16
CA LYS A 112 -8.84 0.59 21.92
C LYS A 112 -8.01 1.60 22.71
N LEU A 113 -8.02 2.88 22.30
CA LEU A 113 -7.37 3.97 23.02
C LEU A 113 -8.28 4.52 24.11
N GLU A 114 -9.58 4.67 23.83
CA GLU A 114 -10.56 5.11 24.83
C GLU A 114 -10.57 4.19 26.08
N ALA A 115 -10.36 2.88 25.88
CA ALA A 115 -10.30 1.91 26.98
C ALA A 115 -8.99 1.94 27.80
N ASN A 116 -7.89 2.48 27.25
CA ASN A 116 -6.56 2.48 27.88
C ASN A 116 -6.02 3.89 28.19
N GLN A 117 -6.76 4.95 27.85
CA GLN A 117 -6.41 6.30 28.28
C GLN A 117 -6.72 6.45 29.77
N PRO A 118 -5.76 6.86 30.62
CA PRO A 118 -6.09 7.35 31.95
C PRO A 118 -7.01 8.56 31.76
N ASN A 119 -8.11 8.59 32.51
CA ASN A 119 -9.10 9.66 32.47
C ASN A 119 -8.41 10.99 32.84
N ILE A 120 -7.88 11.73 31.84
CA ILE A 120 -7.29 13.04 32.06
C ILE A 120 -8.45 14.02 32.19
N VAL A 121 -8.95 14.13 33.41
CA VAL A 121 -9.89 15.17 33.80
C VAL A 121 -9.13 16.50 33.71
N PHE A 122 -9.30 17.23 32.61
CA PHE A 122 -8.94 18.64 32.56
C PHE A 122 -9.87 19.40 33.51
N LYS A 123 -9.39 19.62 34.74
CA LYS A 123 -9.98 20.61 35.63
C LYS A 123 -9.45 21.98 35.19
N GLY A 124 -10.20 22.63 34.32
CA GLY A 124 -10.19 24.07 34.09
C GLY A 124 -11.45 24.67 34.69
#